data_AF-A0A3D2U9L9-F1
#
_entry.id   AF-A0A3D2U9L9-F1
#
_cell.length_a   1.000
_cell.length_b   1.000
_cell.length_c   1.000
_cell.angle_alpha   90.00
_cell.angle_beta   90.00
_cell.angle_gamma   90.00
#
_symmetry.space_group_name_H-M   'P 1'
#
loop_
_entity.id
_entity.type
_entity.pdbx_description
1 polymer ?
#
loop_
_entity_poly.entity_id
_entity_poly.type
_entity_poly.pdbx_seq_one_letter_code
_entity_poly.pdbx_strand_id
1 'polypeptide(L)'
;MFQGSLPTVVTFPAMVAVLLLSLTSPASAQSRLSQNVYQPLNARMTPGLVGRLSAQAGRSGPSHVPYFQPVEVRLANTGPSGGGRVTWFSAGQGSNGAVTAAAPHTVGLLVGATYRVQISDMPAFPGVKIYPTIEMIDRLHPPTERRYEFPVPVELTGEDIRLALSGHLVTRVVFLEEPRLSAGNEQTRPMMVRDIDPRANALAEADRSGRPMVILRLGSRSAPSGQADDFFHMGHPRQPIELSRSNGSTGVSRFRRSSQAPGRLEGSVRIRSAGSPRLQVAGGDR
;
A
#
# COMPACT_ATOMS: atom_id res chain seq x y z
N MET A 1 -92.41 -11.39 20.55
CA MET A 1 -91.57 -12.37 19.85
C MET A 1 -90.48 -11.58 19.12
N PHE A 2 -89.23 -12.03 19.21
CA PHE A 2 -87.96 -11.40 18.77
C PHE A 2 -87.30 -10.38 19.72
N GLN A 3 -86.58 -10.95 20.70
CA GLN A 3 -85.38 -10.37 21.29
C GLN A 3 -84.26 -10.31 20.22
N GLY A 4 -83.57 -9.17 20.11
CA GLY A 4 -82.33 -9.02 19.36
C GLY A 4 -81.25 -8.43 20.27
N SER A 5 -80.22 -9.22 20.55
CA SER A 5 -79.06 -8.87 21.36
C SER A 5 -78.06 -8.01 20.57
N LEU A 6 -77.53 -6.95 21.20
CA LEU A 6 -76.39 -6.19 20.70
C LEU A 6 -75.07 -6.93 21.02
N PRO A 7 -74.08 -6.95 20.12
CA PRO A 7 -72.78 -7.55 20.42
C PRO A 7 -71.92 -6.62 21.29
N THR A 8 -71.45 -7.14 22.41
CA THR A 8 -70.47 -6.50 23.29
C THR A 8 -69.12 -6.46 22.59
N VAL A 9 -68.71 -5.26 22.13
CA VAL A 9 -67.39 -5.03 21.55
C VAL A 9 -66.34 -5.08 22.67
N VAL A 10 -65.65 -6.22 22.78
CA VAL A 10 -64.50 -6.40 23.67
C VAL A 10 -63.30 -5.64 23.10
N THR A 11 -63.18 -4.36 23.45
CA THR A 11 -62.05 -3.47 23.10
C THR A 11 -61.05 -3.38 24.27
N PHE A 12 -60.67 -4.52 24.86
CA PHE A 12 -59.74 -4.51 26.00
C PHE A 12 -58.40 -5.26 25.87
N PRO A 13 -58.13 -6.16 24.89
CA PRO A 13 -56.80 -6.77 24.83
C PRO A 13 -55.77 -5.94 24.04
N ALA A 14 -56.21 -5.07 23.13
CA ALA A 14 -55.30 -4.33 22.25
C ALA A 14 -54.53 -3.20 22.97
N MET A 15 -55.13 -2.57 23.99
CA MET A 15 -54.50 -1.45 24.70
C MET A 15 -53.45 -1.89 25.73
N VAL A 16 -53.56 -3.13 26.24
CA VAL A 16 -52.57 -3.70 27.17
C VAL A 16 -51.31 -4.17 26.43
N ALA A 17 -51.46 -4.69 25.20
CA ALA A 17 -50.32 -5.08 24.36
C ALA A 17 -49.46 -3.89 23.93
N VAL A 18 -50.08 -2.74 23.62
CA VAL A 18 -49.34 -1.52 23.24
C VAL A 18 -48.64 -0.88 24.46
N LEU A 19 -49.24 -0.94 25.64
CA LEU A 19 -48.61 -0.42 26.87
C LEU A 19 -47.40 -1.27 27.31
N LEU A 20 -47.46 -2.60 27.13
CA LEU A 20 -46.35 -3.51 27.45
C LEU A 20 -45.16 -3.42 26.49
N LEU A 21 -45.34 -2.97 25.24
CA LEU A 21 -44.22 -2.70 24.32
C LEU A 21 -43.55 -1.33 24.53
N SER A 22 -44.18 -0.42 25.29
CA SER A 22 -43.60 0.91 25.58
C SER A 22 -42.70 0.96 26.82
N LEU A 23 -42.62 -0.14 27.58
CA LEU A 23 -41.78 -0.29 28.77
C LEU A 23 -40.47 -1.04 28.51
N THR A 24 -40.22 -1.47 27.27
CA THR A 24 -38.91 -2.02 26.92
C THR A 24 -37.94 -0.85 26.80
N SER A 25 -37.10 -0.69 27.82
CA SER A 25 -35.94 0.20 27.73
C SER A 25 -35.22 -0.08 26.40
N PRO A 26 -34.85 0.92 25.59
CA PRO A 26 -34.04 0.66 24.43
C PRO A 26 -32.79 -0.05 24.94
N ALA A 27 -32.58 -1.28 24.47
CA ALA A 27 -31.38 -2.04 24.77
C ALA A 27 -30.19 -1.23 24.23
N SER A 28 -29.68 -0.34 25.07
CA SER A 28 -28.48 0.44 24.83
C SER A 28 -27.30 -0.47 25.11
N ALA A 29 -27.22 -1.58 24.37
CA ALA A 29 -26.12 -2.52 24.44
C ALA A 29 -25.02 -2.03 23.50
N GLN A 30 -24.48 -0.85 23.79
CA GLN A 30 -23.17 -0.37 23.36
C GLN A 30 -22.84 0.90 24.16
N SER A 31 -22.84 0.77 25.49
CA SER A 31 -21.98 1.65 26.26
C SER A 31 -20.56 1.43 25.73
N ARG A 32 -19.90 2.49 25.26
CA ARG A 32 -18.45 2.44 25.00
C ARG A 32 -17.75 2.31 26.35
N LEU A 33 -17.78 1.11 26.92
CA LEU A 33 -16.90 0.78 28.03
C LEU A 33 -15.48 0.84 27.49
N SER A 34 -14.77 1.88 27.90
CA SER A 34 -13.31 2.02 27.81
C SER A 34 -12.64 0.95 28.67
N GLN A 35 -12.80 -0.33 28.31
CA GLN A 35 -12.18 -1.46 29.00
C GLN A 35 -11.71 -2.47 27.97
N ASN A 36 -10.37 -2.60 27.85
CA ASN A 36 -9.63 -3.70 27.22
C ASN A 36 -10.42 -4.53 26.19
N VAL A 37 -10.66 -3.94 25.02
CA VAL A 37 -11.08 -4.72 23.86
C VAL A 37 -9.94 -5.69 23.56
N TYR A 38 -10.21 -7.00 23.67
CA TYR A 38 -9.26 -8.02 23.27
C TYR A 38 -8.88 -7.80 21.80
N GLN A 39 -7.61 -7.51 21.56
CA GLN A 39 -7.06 -7.26 20.23
C GLN A 39 -6.42 -8.57 19.74
N PRO A 40 -7.08 -9.33 18.84
CA PRO A 40 -6.58 -10.63 18.42
C PRO A 40 -5.29 -10.53 17.59
N LEU A 41 -5.06 -9.39 16.91
CA LEU A 41 -3.89 -9.16 16.08
C LEU A 41 -2.90 -8.22 16.77
N ASN A 42 -1.61 -8.54 16.69
CA ASN A 42 -0.55 -7.75 17.29
C ASN A 42 0.63 -7.55 16.32
N ALA A 43 1.20 -6.35 16.30
CA ALA A 43 2.37 -6.05 15.47
C ALA A 43 3.59 -6.96 15.78
N ARG A 44 3.66 -7.55 16.98
CA ARG A 44 4.71 -8.48 17.42
C ARG A 44 4.51 -9.93 16.97
N MET A 45 3.40 -10.24 16.30
CA MET A 45 3.20 -11.56 15.71
C MET A 45 4.28 -11.87 14.66
N THR A 46 4.44 -13.15 14.34
CA THR A 46 5.31 -13.61 13.25
C THR A 46 5.04 -12.80 11.99
N PRO A 47 6.08 -12.24 11.34
CA PRO A 47 5.91 -11.47 10.11
C PRO A 47 5.09 -12.23 9.07
N GLY A 48 4.09 -11.55 8.50
CA GLY A 48 3.17 -12.07 7.49
C GLY A 48 1.89 -12.69 8.02
N LEU A 49 1.81 -13.00 9.32
CA LEU A 49 0.59 -13.56 9.89
C LEU A 49 -0.56 -12.54 9.90
N VAL A 50 -0.28 -11.28 10.22
CA VAL A 50 -1.31 -10.23 10.32
C VAL A 50 -1.87 -9.91 8.94
N GLY A 51 -1.00 -9.76 7.93
CA GLY A 51 -1.39 -9.51 6.55
C GLY A 51 -2.25 -10.64 6.00
N ARG A 52 -1.81 -11.90 6.18
CA ARG A 52 -2.56 -13.08 5.74
C ARG A 52 -3.94 -13.18 6.38
N LEU A 53 -4.02 -13.03 7.71
CA LEU A 53 -5.30 -13.09 8.43
C LEU A 53 -6.22 -11.93 8.04
N SER A 54 -5.68 -10.72 7.83
CA SER A 54 -6.45 -9.55 7.41
C SER A 54 -7.03 -9.73 6.01
N ALA A 55 -6.25 -10.29 5.07
CA ALA A 55 -6.71 -10.60 3.72
C ALA A 55 -7.78 -11.70 3.72
N GLN A 56 -7.60 -12.76 4.52
CA GLN A 56 -8.58 -13.84 4.69
C GLN A 56 -9.90 -13.35 5.30
N ALA A 57 -9.84 -12.39 6.23
CA ALA A 57 -11.01 -11.74 6.80
C ALA A 57 -11.72 -10.78 5.81
N GLY A 58 -11.21 -10.61 4.59
CA GLY A 58 -11.81 -9.76 3.56
C GLY A 58 -11.62 -8.26 3.78
N ARG A 59 -10.70 -7.85 4.67
CA ARG A 59 -10.44 -6.42 5.00
C ARG A 59 -10.14 -5.59 3.75
N SER A 60 -9.46 -6.20 2.80
CA SER A 60 -8.94 -5.57 1.57
C SER A 60 -9.78 -5.84 0.33
N GLY A 61 -10.98 -6.39 0.52
CA GLY A 61 -11.85 -6.86 -0.55
C GLY A 61 -11.79 -8.38 -0.75
N PRO A 62 -12.36 -8.89 -1.85
CA PRO A 62 -12.49 -10.32 -2.07
C PRO A 62 -11.12 -11.01 -2.14
N SER A 63 -10.88 -12.00 -1.26
CA SER A 63 -9.60 -12.71 -1.15
C SER A 63 -9.15 -13.44 -2.43
N HIS A 64 -10.04 -13.64 -3.41
CA HIS A 64 -9.75 -14.34 -4.65
C HIS A 64 -9.22 -13.42 -5.77
N VAL A 65 -9.26 -12.09 -5.59
CA VAL A 65 -8.72 -11.14 -6.58
C VAL A 65 -7.43 -10.53 -6.01
N PRO A 66 -6.25 -10.87 -6.56
CA PRO A 66 -5.01 -10.28 -6.09
C PRO A 66 -5.03 -8.76 -6.38
N TYR A 67 -4.70 -7.97 -5.36
CA TYR A 67 -4.58 -6.52 -5.48
C TYR A 67 -3.16 -6.09 -5.14
N PHE A 68 -2.52 -5.35 -6.06
CA PHE A 68 -1.22 -4.73 -5.84
C PHE A 68 -1.41 -3.29 -5.39
N GLN A 69 -1.11 -3.00 -4.13
CA GLN A 69 -1.12 -1.67 -3.56
C GLN A 69 0.23 -0.98 -3.85
N PRO A 70 0.25 0.17 -4.53
CA PRO A 70 1.48 0.96 -4.66
C PRO A 70 2.01 1.40 -3.30
N VAL A 71 3.30 1.13 -3.07
CA VAL A 71 4.05 1.49 -1.86
C VAL A 71 5.32 2.22 -2.29
N GLU A 72 5.56 3.38 -1.71
CA GLU A 72 6.75 4.19 -1.96
C GLU A 72 7.69 4.12 -0.75
N VAL A 73 8.87 3.52 -0.93
CA VAL A 73 9.89 3.48 0.13
C VAL A 73 10.71 4.77 0.09
N ARG A 74 10.73 5.50 1.20
CA ARG A 74 11.44 6.76 1.39
C ARG A 74 12.54 6.62 2.43
N LEU A 75 13.71 7.22 2.16
CA LEU A 75 14.87 7.23 3.06
C LEU A 75 15.12 8.67 3.52
N ALA A 76 14.58 9.00 4.69
CA ALA A 76 14.64 10.34 5.27
C ALA A 76 15.83 10.47 6.23
N ASN A 77 16.52 11.61 6.23
CA ASN A 77 17.64 11.87 7.15
C ASN A 77 18.76 10.81 7.11
N THR A 78 18.92 10.11 5.98
CA THR A 78 19.99 9.13 5.73
C THR A 78 21.21 9.77 5.06
N GLY A 79 21.30 11.10 5.09
CA GLY A 79 22.30 11.95 4.46
C GLY A 79 21.82 13.41 4.47
N PRO A 80 22.63 14.40 4.03
CA PRO A 80 22.23 15.80 3.98
C PRO A 80 20.95 16.08 3.17
N SER A 81 20.68 15.23 2.17
CA SER A 81 19.45 15.26 1.36
C SER A 81 18.64 13.97 1.47
N GLY A 82 18.95 13.11 2.45
CA GLY A 82 18.46 11.73 2.51
C GLY A 82 19.06 10.85 1.40
N GLY A 83 18.33 9.79 1.03
CA GLY A 83 18.68 8.92 -0.10
C GLY A 83 19.30 7.57 0.25
N GLY A 84 19.59 6.80 -0.79
CA GLY A 84 20.06 5.42 -0.75
C GLY A 84 19.40 4.57 -1.84
N ARG A 85 19.61 3.26 -1.80
CA ARG A 85 19.04 2.30 -2.74
C ARG A 85 18.13 1.29 -2.05
N VAL A 86 17.09 0.88 -2.77
CA VAL A 86 16.14 -0.17 -2.38
C VAL A 86 16.28 -1.33 -3.35
N THR A 87 16.57 -2.52 -2.83
CA THR A 87 16.56 -3.77 -3.61
C THR A 87 15.37 -4.62 -3.21
N TRP A 88 14.54 -4.97 -4.20
CA TRP A 88 13.38 -5.84 -4.07
C TRP A 88 13.74 -7.25 -4.54
N PHE A 89 13.29 -8.27 -3.81
CA PHE A 89 13.44 -9.67 -4.17
C PHE A 89 12.06 -10.25 -4.51
N SER A 90 11.79 -10.48 -5.79
CA SER A 90 10.48 -10.86 -6.34
C SER A 90 10.54 -12.15 -7.15
N ALA A 91 9.40 -12.84 -7.24
CA ALA A 91 9.21 -13.89 -8.23
C ALA A 91 9.26 -13.31 -9.67
N GLY A 92 9.78 -14.09 -10.61
CA GLY A 92 9.68 -13.80 -12.06
C GLY A 92 10.64 -12.74 -12.63
N GLN A 93 11.61 -12.23 -11.88
CA GLN A 93 12.49 -11.12 -12.31
C GLN A 93 13.96 -11.55 -12.57
N GLY A 94 14.30 -12.06 -13.76
CA GLY A 94 15.69 -12.36 -14.15
C GLY A 94 16.40 -13.44 -13.31
N SER A 95 17.72 -13.62 -13.52
CA SER A 95 18.50 -14.74 -12.96
C SER A 95 18.57 -14.79 -11.43
N ASN A 96 18.39 -13.66 -10.74
CA ASN A 96 18.42 -13.58 -9.27
C ASN A 96 17.07 -13.14 -8.65
N GLY A 97 16.08 -12.71 -9.43
CA GLY A 97 14.81 -12.17 -8.90
C GLY A 97 14.93 -10.81 -8.20
N ALA A 98 16.00 -10.04 -8.44
CA ALA A 98 16.28 -8.82 -7.70
C ALA A 98 16.18 -7.56 -8.57
N VAL A 99 15.50 -6.51 -8.08
CA VAL A 99 15.38 -5.21 -8.75
C VAL A 99 15.90 -4.13 -7.80
N THR A 100 16.91 -3.38 -8.22
CA THR A 100 17.50 -2.31 -7.39
C THR A 100 17.25 -0.93 -7.99
N ALA A 101 16.68 -0.02 -7.22
CA ALA A 101 16.43 1.37 -7.62
C ALA A 101 16.86 2.37 -6.53
N ALA A 102 17.02 3.64 -6.90
CA ALA A 102 17.27 4.71 -5.94
C ALA A 102 15.99 5.07 -5.19
N ALA A 103 16.09 5.39 -3.89
CA ALA A 103 14.98 5.93 -3.11
C ALA A 103 14.79 7.44 -3.39
N PRO A 104 13.55 7.97 -3.39
CA PRO A 104 12.30 7.24 -3.20
C PRO A 104 11.95 6.32 -4.39
N HIS A 105 11.41 5.12 -4.10
CA HIS A 105 11.03 4.17 -5.13
C HIS A 105 9.67 3.54 -4.87
N THR A 106 8.84 3.47 -5.92
CA THR A 106 7.47 2.95 -5.86
C THR A 106 7.33 1.62 -6.59
N VAL A 107 6.75 0.63 -5.90
CA VAL A 107 6.34 -0.67 -6.47
C VAL A 107 4.94 -1.05 -5.96
N GLY A 108 4.19 -1.81 -6.74
CA GLY A 108 2.97 -2.46 -6.29
C GLY A 108 3.29 -3.72 -5.49
N LEU A 109 2.80 -3.80 -4.25
CA LEU A 109 2.93 -4.95 -3.37
C LEU A 109 1.59 -5.66 -3.21
N LEU A 110 1.59 -6.98 -3.27
CA LEU A 110 0.40 -7.80 -3.09
C LEU A 110 -0.11 -7.65 -1.66
N VAL A 111 -1.40 -7.33 -1.51
CA VAL A 111 -2.03 -7.20 -0.20
C VAL A 111 -2.11 -8.56 0.49
N GLY A 112 -1.79 -8.61 1.78
CA GLY A 112 -1.66 -9.83 2.56
C GLY A 112 -0.30 -10.54 2.42
N ALA A 113 0.57 -10.06 1.52
CA ALA A 113 1.91 -10.61 1.33
C ALA A 113 2.96 -9.89 2.20
N THR A 114 4.15 -10.51 2.29
CA THR A 114 5.28 -9.98 3.06
C THR A 114 6.54 -9.97 2.23
N TYR A 115 7.31 -8.89 2.33
CA TYR A 115 8.49 -8.63 1.53
C TYR A 115 9.66 -8.30 2.45
N ARG A 116 10.79 -8.99 2.28
CA ARG A 116 12.07 -8.54 2.83
C ARG A 116 12.79 -7.76 1.76
N VAL A 117 13.16 -6.52 2.06
CA VAL A 117 13.84 -5.62 1.11
C VAL A 117 15.22 -5.31 1.65
N GLN A 118 16.18 -5.03 0.77
CA GLN A 118 17.49 -4.51 1.19
C GLN A 118 17.50 -3.00 1.02
N ILE A 119 18.00 -2.30 2.04
CA ILE A 119 18.36 -0.88 1.95
C ILE A 119 19.88 -0.78 2.01
N SER A 120 20.47 -0.05 1.07
CA SER A 120 21.93 0.13 0.96
C SER A 120 22.29 1.55 0.49
N ASP A 121 23.58 1.83 0.42
CA ASP A 121 24.14 3.04 -0.19
C ASP A 121 23.60 4.35 0.39
N MET A 122 23.29 4.31 1.69
CA MET A 122 22.81 5.46 2.46
C MET A 122 24.00 6.39 2.77
N PRO A 123 23.98 7.67 2.37
CA PRO A 123 25.14 8.56 2.53
C PRO A 123 25.68 8.69 3.96
N ALA A 124 24.79 8.74 4.97
CA ALA A 124 25.16 8.82 6.39
C ALA A 124 25.57 7.47 7.00
N PHE A 125 25.39 6.37 6.28
CA PHE A 125 25.68 5.01 6.75
C PHE A 125 26.46 4.23 5.66
N PRO A 126 27.70 4.65 5.34
CA PRO A 126 28.48 4.04 4.27
C PRO A 126 28.77 2.56 4.56
N GLY A 127 28.59 1.71 3.54
CA GLY A 127 28.80 0.26 3.64
C GLY A 127 27.72 -0.52 4.40
N VAL A 128 26.78 0.17 5.05
CA VAL A 128 25.70 -0.48 5.80
C VAL A 128 24.64 -1.05 4.84
N LYS A 129 24.27 -2.30 5.07
CA LYS A 129 23.12 -2.96 4.44
C LYS A 129 22.17 -3.46 5.51
N ILE A 130 20.90 -3.09 5.39
CA ILE A 130 19.85 -3.51 6.33
C ILE A 130 18.70 -4.15 5.57
N TYR A 131 17.94 -4.99 6.26
CA TYR A 131 16.94 -5.87 5.64
C TYR A 131 15.56 -5.76 6.30
N PRO A 132 14.88 -4.60 6.18
CA PRO A 132 13.55 -4.45 6.75
C PRO A 132 12.55 -5.38 6.09
N THR A 133 11.53 -5.75 6.86
CA THR A 133 10.38 -6.53 6.42
C THR A 133 9.15 -5.62 6.33
N ILE A 134 8.50 -5.63 5.17
CA ILE A 134 7.26 -4.91 4.86
C ILE A 134 6.15 -5.96 4.76
N GLU A 135 5.14 -5.84 5.62
CA GLU A 135 3.95 -6.69 5.63
C GLU A 135 2.72 -5.88 5.24
N MET A 136 2.07 -6.27 4.14
CA MET A 136 0.89 -5.57 3.61
C MET A 136 -0.38 -6.04 4.31
N ILE A 137 -1.11 -5.11 4.92
CA ILE A 137 -2.32 -5.39 5.69
C ILE A 137 -3.58 -5.05 4.91
N ASP A 138 -3.57 -3.90 4.22
CA ASP A 138 -4.75 -3.40 3.55
C ASP A 138 -4.43 -2.60 2.27
N ARG A 139 -5.47 -2.16 1.56
CA ARG A 139 -5.38 -1.34 0.34
C ARG A 139 -6.10 -0.01 0.44
N LEU A 140 -5.68 0.92 -0.41
CA LEU A 140 -6.36 2.16 -0.67
C LEU A 140 -7.45 1.94 -1.73
N HIS A 141 -8.36 2.90 -1.82
CA HIS A 141 -9.44 2.93 -2.80
C HIS A 141 -9.33 4.20 -3.67
N PRO A 142 -8.24 4.35 -4.43
CA PRO A 142 -8.05 5.49 -5.32
C PRO A 142 -9.06 5.43 -6.49
N PRO A 143 -9.27 6.54 -7.20
CA PRO A 143 -10.01 6.52 -8.47
C PRO A 143 -9.45 5.46 -9.43
N THR A 144 -10.33 4.89 -10.25
CA THR A 144 -9.99 3.85 -11.24
C THR A 144 -8.80 4.28 -12.09
N GLU A 145 -7.85 3.35 -12.31
CA GLU A 145 -6.58 3.57 -13.02
C GLU A 145 -5.61 4.62 -12.44
N ARG A 146 -5.89 5.23 -11.29
CA ARG A 146 -5.02 6.25 -10.68
C ARG A 146 -4.24 5.75 -9.47
N ARG A 147 -4.17 4.43 -9.25
CA ARG A 147 -3.58 3.86 -8.02
C ARG A 147 -2.15 4.30 -7.73
N TYR A 148 -1.32 4.44 -8.77
CA TYR A 148 0.08 4.85 -8.62
C TYR A 148 0.27 6.34 -8.31
N GLU A 149 -0.79 7.15 -8.40
CA GLU A 149 -0.77 8.53 -7.93
C GLU A 149 -0.96 8.63 -6.41
N PHE A 150 -1.37 7.52 -5.76
CA PHE A 150 -1.64 7.43 -4.32
C PHE A 150 -0.85 6.27 -3.69
N PRO A 151 0.50 6.29 -3.73
CA PRO A 151 1.28 5.28 -3.04
C PRO A 151 1.16 5.43 -1.52
N VAL A 152 1.21 4.30 -0.80
CA VAL A 152 1.39 4.32 0.66
C VAL A 152 2.86 4.62 0.95
N PRO A 153 3.20 5.74 1.61
CA PRO A 153 4.59 6.04 1.93
C PRO A 153 5.07 5.15 3.09
N VAL A 154 6.21 4.50 2.90
CA VAL A 154 6.92 3.75 3.94
C VAL A 154 8.27 4.43 4.14
N GLU A 155 8.34 5.25 5.19
CA GLU A 155 9.53 6.04 5.50
C GLU A 155 10.41 5.36 6.55
N LEU A 156 11.69 5.20 6.18
CA LEU A 156 12.78 4.84 7.08
C LEU A 156 13.64 6.06 7.32
N THR A 157 13.86 6.38 8.59
CA THR A 157 14.65 7.53 9.03
C THR A 157 16.06 7.12 9.43
N GLY A 158 16.99 8.08 9.42
CA GLY A 158 18.33 7.89 9.99
C GLY A 158 18.31 7.39 11.44
N GLU A 159 17.32 7.79 12.24
CA GLU A 159 17.17 7.31 13.61
C GLU A 159 16.75 5.83 13.67
N ASP A 160 15.81 5.40 12.82
CA ASP A 160 15.44 3.98 12.74
C ASP A 160 16.66 3.10 12.41
N ILE A 161 17.52 3.61 11.53
CA ILE A 161 18.75 2.90 11.13
C ILE A 161 19.72 2.83 12.30
N ARG A 162 19.96 3.91 13.04
CA ARG A 162 20.82 3.90 14.24
C ARG A 162 20.29 2.94 15.30
N LEU A 163 19.00 3.00 15.60
CA LEU A 163 18.35 2.10 16.55
C LEU A 163 18.54 0.63 16.13
N ALA A 164 18.30 0.32 14.86
CA ALA A 164 18.49 -1.02 14.33
C ALA A 164 19.95 -1.50 14.42
N LEU A 165 20.92 -0.63 14.10
CA LEU A 165 22.34 -0.94 14.22
C LEU A 165 22.80 -1.14 15.67
N SER A 166 22.15 -0.47 16.62
CA SER A 166 22.37 -0.68 18.07
C SER A 166 21.70 -1.94 18.64
N GLY A 167 21.03 -2.73 17.80
CA GLY A 167 20.41 -4.00 18.21
C GLY A 167 18.94 -3.89 18.59
N HIS A 168 18.31 -2.73 18.43
CA HIS A 168 16.87 -2.58 18.68
C HIS A 168 16.03 -3.06 17.49
N LEU A 169 14.82 -3.56 17.79
CA LEU A 169 13.80 -3.85 16.78
C LEU A 169 12.87 -2.64 16.66
N VAL A 170 12.98 -1.93 15.55
CA VAL A 170 12.06 -0.84 15.17
C VAL A 170 10.82 -1.46 14.51
N THR A 171 9.64 -1.14 15.03
CA THR A 171 8.36 -1.52 14.43
C THR A 171 7.54 -0.27 14.15
N ARG A 172 7.19 -0.04 12.89
CA ARG A 172 6.32 1.05 12.46
C ARG A 172 5.04 0.49 11.85
N VAL A 173 3.92 1.13 12.12
CA VAL A 173 2.64 0.82 11.47
C VAL A 173 2.19 2.05 10.71
N VAL A 174 2.12 1.94 9.39
CA VAL A 174 1.57 2.99 8.53
C VAL A 174 0.07 2.76 8.46
N PHE A 175 -0.72 3.81 8.73
CA PHE A 175 -2.17 3.76 8.67
C PHE A 175 -2.73 4.92 7.86
N LEU A 176 -3.88 4.70 7.23
CA LEU A 176 -4.68 5.74 6.63
C LEU A 176 -5.56 6.36 7.72
N GLU A 177 -5.39 7.65 8.00
CA GLU A 177 -6.25 8.36 8.94
C GLU A 177 -7.71 8.37 8.48
N GLU A 178 -8.64 8.42 9.44
CA GLU A 178 -10.04 8.67 9.11
C GLU A 178 -10.26 10.15 8.84
N PRO A 179 -10.84 10.55 7.68
CA PRO A 179 -11.07 11.97 7.36
C PRO A 179 -11.89 12.71 8.42
N ARG A 180 -12.75 12.01 9.17
CA ARG A 180 -13.57 12.58 10.25
C ARG A 180 -12.77 12.87 11.53
N LEU A 181 -11.65 12.20 11.72
CA LEU A 181 -10.71 12.40 12.82
C LEU A 181 -9.54 13.30 12.42
N SER A 182 -9.39 13.59 11.12
CA SER A 182 -8.36 14.46 10.60
C SER A 182 -8.64 15.92 10.96
N ALA A 183 -7.61 16.63 11.39
CA ALA A 183 -7.67 18.07 11.65
C ALA A 183 -7.79 18.93 10.36
N GLY A 184 -7.93 18.30 9.18
CA GLY A 184 -8.16 18.99 7.91
C GLY A 184 -6.93 19.71 7.36
N ASN A 185 -5.73 19.30 7.79
CA ASN A 185 -4.48 19.94 7.39
C ASN A 185 -4.15 19.51 5.95
N GLU A 186 -3.84 20.46 5.07
CA GLU A 186 -3.19 20.14 3.79
C GLU A 186 -1.92 19.32 4.04
N GLN A 187 -1.64 18.42 3.10
CA GLN A 187 -0.53 17.46 3.06
C GLN A 187 0.86 18.12 2.91
N THR A 188 0.99 19.37 3.34
CA THR A 188 2.20 20.20 3.37
C THR A 188 3.07 19.89 4.61
N ARG A 189 2.58 19.06 5.54
CA ARG A 189 3.32 18.62 6.72
C ARG A 189 4.06 17.30 6.44
N PRO A 190 5.28 17.11 7.00
CA PRO A 190 5.95 15.82 6.98
C PRO A 190 5.04 14.75 7.60
N MET A 191 5.22 13.49 7.19
CA MET A 191 4.45 12.36 7.70
C MET A 191 4.49 12.38 9.24
N MET A 192 3.33 12.44 9.89
CA MET A 192 3.28 12.54 11.34
C MET A 192 3.66 11.19 11.95
N VAL A 193 4.85 11.14 12.56
CA VAL A 193 5.31 9.99 13.33
C VAL A 193 4.93 10.22 14.78
N ARG A 194 4.32 9.20 15.40
CA ARG A 194 4.02 9.19 16.83
C ARG A 194 4.68 7.97 17.45
N ASP A 195 5.61 8.23 18.37
CA ASP A 195 6.17 7.19 19.21
C ASP A 195 5.18 6.80 20.30
N ILE A 196 5.19 5.51 20.64
CA ILE A 196 4.31 4.92 21.66
C ILE A 196 5.13 4.08 22.62
N ASP A 197 4.53 3.71 23.75
CA ASP A 197 5.15 2.80 24.70
C ASP A 197 5.63 1.50 23.98
N PRO A 198 6.90 1.10 24.11
CA PRO A 198 7.44 -0.11 23.49
C PRO A 198 6.73 -1.42 23.87
N ARG A 199 5.87 -1.44 24.90
CA ARG A 199 5.00 -2.56 25.30
C ARG A 199 3.62 -2.49 24.64
N ALA A 200 3.15 -1.32 24.22
CA ALA A 200 1.85 -1.15 23.58
C ALA A 200 1.78 -1.87 22.22
N ASN A 201 0.59 -2.30 21.81
CA ASN A 201 0.39 -2.89 20.49
C ASN A 201 0.25 -1.78 19.44
N ALA A 202 1.31 -1.53 18.67
CA ALA A 202 1.33 -0.51 17.62
C ALA A 202 0.22 -0.71 16.57
N LEU A 203 -0.15 -1.96 16.29
CA LEU A 203 -1.24 -2.25 15.35
C LEU A 203 -2.59 -1.80 15.92
N ALA A 204 -2.86 -2.07 17.19
CA ALA A 204 -4.09 -1.64 17.86
C ALA A 204 -4.20 -0.13 18.00
N GLU A 205 -3.07 0.56 18.18
CA GLU A 205 -3.02 2.01 18.25
C GLU A 205 -3.27 2.66 16.88
N ALA A 206 -2.68 2.10 15.83
CA ALA A 206 -2.94 2.50 14.45
C ALA A 206 -4.41 2.25 14.07
N ASP A 207 -5.00 1.12 14.47
CA ASP A 207 -6.41 0.79 14.24
C ASP A 207 -7.38 1.72 14.99
N ARG A 208 -6.98 2.23 16.16
CA ARG A 208 -7.74 3.27 16.88
C ARG A 208 -7.66 4.65 16.21
N SER A 209 -6.59 4.91 15.47
CA SER A 209 -6.33 6.21 14.82
C SER A 209 -6.78 6.24 13.36
N GLY A 210 -6.98 5.06 12.75
CA GLY A 210 -7.41 4.90 11.37
C GLY A 210 -7.27 3.46 10.90
N ARG A 211 -6.98 3.26 9.61
CA ARG A 211 -6.88 1.93 8.99
C ARG A 211 -5.41 1.53 8.78
N PRO A 212 -4.86 0.57 9.55
CA PRO A 212 -3.55 -0.01 9.30
C PRO A 212 -3.40 -0.53 7.86
N MET A 213 -2.33 -0.10 7.21
CA MET A 213 -2.02 -0.42 5.81
C MET A 213 -0.79 -1.32 5.70
N VAL A 214 0.25 -1.01 6.48
CA VAL A 214 1.56 -1.66 6.41
C VAL A 214 2.16 -1.82 7.80
N ILE A 215 2.77 -2.98 8.07
CA ILE A 215 3.70 -3.14 9.19
C ILE A 215 5.12 -3.21 8.65
N LEU A 216 5.96 -2.29 9.10
CA LEU A 216 7.38 -2.25 8.82
C LEU A 216 8.14 -2.73 10.06
N ARG A 217 9.05 -3.69 9.88
CA ARG A 217 9.94 -4.19 10.94
C ARG A 217 11.38 -4.09 10.48
N LEU A 218 12.22 -3.43 11.27
CA LEU A 218 13.65 -3.28 11.03
C LEU A 218 14.42 -3.62 12.29
N GLY A 219 15.43 -4.49 12.19
CA GLY A 219 16.36 -4.79 13.27
C GLY A 219 17.76 -5.08 12.74
N SER A 220 18.65 -5.55 13.60
CA SER A 220 20.07 -5.81 13.30
C SER A 220 20.34 -7.04 12.42
N ARG A 221 19.32 -7.58 11.73
CA ARG A 221 19.48 -8.78 10.90
C ARG A 221 20.28 -8.46 9.65
N SER A 222 21.43 -9.10 9.50
CA SER A 222 22.19 -9.16 8.25
C SER A 222 21.73 -10.36 7.40
N ALA A 223 21.85 -10.25 6.08
CA ALA A 223 21.72 -11.41 5.22
C ALA A 223 22.87 -12.40 5.53
N PRO A 224 22.58 -13.70 5.66
CA PRO A 224 23.61 -14.70 5.90
C PRO A 224 24.55 -14.80 4.70
N SER A 225 25.83 -15.09 4.95
CA SER A 225 26.78 -15.49 3.91
C SER A 225 26.43 -16.91 3.45
N GLY A 226 25.81 -17.08 2.29
CA GLY A 226 25.36 -18.40 1.79
C GLY A 226 23.96 -18.35 1.20
N GLN A 227 23.10 -19.35 1.51
CA GLN A 227 21.71 -19.47 1.04
C GLN A 227 20.87 -18.23 1.41
N ALA A 228 21.02 -17.18 0.61
CA ALA A 228 20.32 -15.92 0.77
C ALA A 228 18.84 -16.06 0.38
N ASP A 229 18.50 -17.09 -0.39
CA ASP A 229 17.15 -17.35 -0.85
C ASP A 229 16.17 -17.54 0.32
N ASP A 230 16.41 -18.48 1.22
CA ASP A 230 15.55 -18.70 2.40
C ASP A 230 15.41 -17.45 3.27
N PHE A 231 16.49 -16.66 3.36
CA PHE A 231 16.49 -15.40 4.09
C PHE A 231 15.50 -14.39 3.49
N PHE A 232 15.43 -14.24 2.17
CA PHE A 232 14.48 -13.30 1.56
C PHE A 232 13.05 -13.84 1.50
N HIS A 233 12.90 -15.16 1.51
CA HIS A 233 11.63 -15.85 1.28
C HIS A 233 10.82 -16.04 2.56
N MET A 234 11.46 -15.93 3.73
CA MET A 234 10.78 -16.02 5.03
C MET A 234 9.97 -17.32 5.20
N GLY A 235 10.42 -18.42 4.58
CA GLY A 235 9.70 -19.70 4.59
C GLY A 235 8.46 -19.74 3.67
N HIS A 236 8.31 -18.79 2.76
CA HIS A 236 7.21 -18.71 1.79
C HIS A 236 7.74 -18.49 0.36
N PRO A 237 7.01 -18.90 -0.69
CA PRO A 237 7.41 -18.59 -2.06
C PRO A 237 7.60 -17.09 -2.26
N ARG A 238 8.58 -16.72 -3.11
CA ARG A 238 8.80 -15.31 -3.48
C ARG A 238 7.50 -14.68 -3.95
N GLN A 239 7.16 -13.55 -3.35
CA GLN A 239 5.97 -12.81 -3.70
C GLN A 239 6.24 -11.97 -4.94
N PRO A 240 5.29 -11.85 -5.87
CA PRO A 240 5.44 -10.97 -7.02
C PRO A 240 5.42 -9.49 -6.58
N ILE A 241 6.08 -8.64 -7.33
CA ILE A 241 5.92 -7.18 -7.28
C ILE A 241 5.44 -6.67 -8.65
N GLU A 242 4.67 -5.59 -8.63
CA GLU A 242 4.33 -4.84 -9.83
C GLU A 242 5.26 -3.64 -9.94
N LEU A 243 6.11 -3.60 -10.97
CA LEU A 243 6.93 -2.42 -11.21
C LEU A 243 6.06 -1.31 -11.80
N SER A 244 6.16 -0.10 -11.24
CA SER A 244 5.55 1.07 -11.87
C SER A 244 6.15 1.20 -13.26
N ARG A 245 5.34 0.97 -14.30
CA ARG A 245 5.77 1.26 -15.66
C ARG A 245 5.98 2.76 -15.69
N SER A 246 7.21 3.21 -15.91
CA SER A 246 7.39 4.58 -16.38
C SER A 246 6.50 4.69 -17.61
N ASN A 247 5.53 5.60 -17.58
CA ASN A 247 4.83 5.97 -18.80
C ASN A 247 5.90 6.60 -19.69
N GLY A 248 6.63 5.76 -20.43
CA GLY A 248 7.28 6.17 -21.64
C GLY A 248 6.17 6.82 -22.44
N SER A 249 6.28 8.12 -22.65
CA SER A 249 5.53 8.84 -23.65
C SER A 249 5.90 8.24 -25.00
N THR A 250 5.35 7.07 -25.33
CA THR A 250 5.18 6.64 -26.69
C THR A 250 4.25 7.68 -27.25
N GLY A 251 4.82 8.70 -27.89
CA GLY A 251 4.08 9.71 -28.60
C GLY A 251 3.03 8.98 -29.41
N VAL A 252 1.77 9.22 -29.08
CA VAL A 252 0.66 8.85 -29.93
C VAL A 252 0.90 9.65 -31.20
N SER A 253 1.64 9.05 -32.14
CA SER A 253 1.62 9.46 -33.53
C SER A 253 0.17 9.29 -33.93
N ARG A 254 -0.56 10.39 -33.81
CA ARG A 254 -1.94 10.52 -34.22
C ARG A 254 -1.89 10.35 -35.74
N PHE A 255 -1.92 9.11 -36.20
CA PHE A 255 -2.02 8.76 -37.60
C PHE A 255 -3.41 9.24 -38.01
N ARG A 256 -3.46 10.48 -38.50
CA ARG A 256 -4.65 11.14 -38.99
C ARG A 256 -5.05 10.38 -40.25
N ARG A 257 -5.90 9.36 -40.13
CA ARG A 257 -6.62 8.80 -41.27
C ARG A 257 -7.55 9.89 -41.78
N SER A 258 -7.10 10.64 -42.79
CA SER A 258 -8.00 11.41 -43.64
C SER A 258 -8.89 10.43 -44.38
N SER A 259 -10.16 10.36 -44.00
CA SER A 259 -11.21 9.74 -44.80
C SER A 259 -11.40 10.57 -46.07
N GLN A 260 -10.87 10.10 -47.20
CA GLN A 260 -11.10 10.71 -48.50
C GLN A 260 -12.21 9.93 -49.21
N ALA A 261 -13.35 10.61 -49.44
CA ALA A 261 -14.43 10.14 -50.29
C ALA A 261 -13.95 10.04 -51.76
N PRO A 262 -14.51 9.14 -52.59
CA PRO A 262 -14.05 8.95 -53.95
C PRO A 262 -14.64 10.04 -54.84
N GLY A 263 -13.80 10.78 -55.57
CA GLY A 263 -14.29 11.75 -56.54
C GLY A 263 -13.22 12.60 -57.20
N ARG A 264 -12.95 12.25 -58.47
CA ARG A 264 -12.47 13.09 -59.58
C ARG A 264 -10.95 13.32 -59.71
N LEU A 265 -10.47 12.86 -60.87
CA LEU A 265 -9.12 13.00 -61.42
C LEU A 265 -8.83 14.45 -61.81
N GLU A 266 -7.65 14.97 -61.44
CA GLU A 266 -6.78 15.80 -62.28
C GLU A 266 -5.48 16.18 -61.53
N GLY A 267 -4.33 16.17 -62.22
CA GLY A 267 -3.27 17.15 -61.94
C GLY A 267 -1.95 16.67 -61.32
N SER A 268 -1.09 16.10 -62.15
CA SER A 268 0.38 16.30 -62.21
C SER A 268 1.32 15.75 -61.10
N VAL A 269 2.27 14.95 -61.58
CA VAL A 269 3.44 14.40 -60.90
C VAL A 269 4.57 15.45 -60.83
N ARG A 270 5.27 15.54 -59.69
CA ARG A 270 6.69 15.95 -59.68
C ARG A 270 7.50 15.10 -58.69
N ILE A 271 8.44 14.36 -59.27
CA ILE A 271 9.49 13.58 -58.61
C ILE A 271 10.64 14.51 -58.24
N ARG A 272 11.21 14.37 -57.03
CA ARG A 272 12.63 14.67 -56.80
C ARG A 272 13.25 13.58 -55.93
N SER A 273 14.23 12.91 -56.54
CA SER A 273 15.16 11.95 -55.97
C SER A 273 16.45 12.69 -55.61
N ALA A 274 16.99 12.43 -54.42
CA ALA A 274 18.39 12.54 -54.03
C ALA A 274 18.46 11.85 -52.66
N GLY A 275 19.11 10.71 -52.47
CA GLY A 275 20.49 10.42 -52.80
C GLY A 275 21.24 10.24 -51.47
N SER A 276 21.22 9.04 -50.91
CA SER A 276 22.24 8.58 -49.94
C SER A 276 23.48 8.11 -50.73
N PRO A 277 24.65 7.76 -50.15
CA PRO A 277 25.01 7.62 -48.73
C PRO A 277 26.48 8.05 -48.36
N ARG A 278 26.88 7.69 -47.13
CA ARG A 278 28.23 7.24 -46.66
C ARG A 278 29.19 8.22 -45.96
N LEU A 279 29.47 7.87 -44.69
CA LEU A 279 30.79 7.51 -44.09
C LEU A 279 32.02 8.37 -44.46
N GLN A 280 32.72 8.93 -43.46
CA GLN A 280 33.89 8.30 -42.80
C GLN A 280 34.75 9.33 -41.99
N VAL A 281 34.85 9.07 -40.68
CA VAL A 281 36.05 9.00 -39.79
C VAL A 281 37.22 10.00 -39.91
N ALA A 282 37.49 10.62 -38.74
CA ALA A 282 38.74 11.00 -38.07
C ALA A 282 39.75 12.01 -38.67
N GLY A 283 40.10 12.98 -37.80
CA GLY A 283 41.48 13.08 -37.30
C GLY A 283 42.17 14.43 -37.49
N GLY A 284 42.63 15.01 -36.38
CA GLY A 284 43.97 15.60 -36.31
C GLY A 284 44.09 17.13 -36.21
N ASP A 285 44.39 17.58 -34.99
CA ASP A 285 45.31 18.66 -34.56
C ASP A 285 45.47 19.94 -35.39
N ARG A 286 45.04 21.05 -34.78
CA ARG A 286 45.95 22.08 -34.25
C ARG A 286 45.29 22.84 -33.11
#